data_AF-A0A371QRF4-F1
#
_entry.id   AF-A0A371QRF4-F1
#
_cell.length_a   1.000
_cell.length_b   1.000
_cell.length_c   1.000
_cell.angle_alpha   90.00
_cell.angle_beta   90.00
_cell.angle_gamma   90.00
#
_symmetry.space_group_name_H-M   'P 1'
#
loop_
_entity.id
_entity.type
_entity.pdbx_description
1 polymer ?
#
loop_
_entity_poly.entity_id
_entity_poly.type
_entity_poly.pdbx_seq_one_letter_code
_entity_poly.pdbx_strand_id
1 'polypeptide(L)'
;MFLITFYEDKPQDVKSGHADIEENSITDSGAGFSVTIPVKWVHQSTSNAIILGHNTIPGMVLISPVVSDSMESLSNEIQASLQQSGGEFVLHARDMNVEDNKTLKVTVSGYSGFQQISGYSVNRLSPHGGGISVSNVVASQLYNESYADLVGEILRSLRFFVPEETEKTRYWKGRLSGKRISNSSGSYGQQGGWHERNEFHLCSDGSVHGSSSSGVSVDVGSAYGGSHGGSGTMRGRWRIRSFAGYPAIEAMFTDGTVNRVVLAEQNGNIFLNSERWFVTNDANCG
;
A
#
# COMPACT_ATOMS: atom_id res chain seq x y z
N MET A 1 -13.12 -1.33 -3.47
CA MET A 1 -13.03 -0.07 -2.69
C MET A 1 -12.00 -0.33 -1.61
N PHE A 2 -10.83 0.30 -1.66
CA PHE A 2 -9.75 0.03 -0.70
C PHE A 2 -9.54 1.27 0.15
N LEU A 3 -10.14 1.25 1.35
CA LEU A 3 -9.83 2.19 2.40
C LEU A 3 -8.41 1.87 2.89
N ILE A 4 -7.48 2.82 2.77
CA ILE A 4 -6.22 2.75 3.52
C ILE A 4 -6.57 3.07 4.97
N THR A 5 -6.86 2.02 5.74
CA THR A 5 -6.99 2.11 7.20
C THR A 5 -5.64 1.75 7.79
N PHE A 6 -4.95 2.70 8.41
CA PHE A 6 -3.81 2.39 9.25
C PHE A 6 -4.35 1.72 10.51
N TYR A 7 -4.15 0.41 10.64
CA TYR A 7 -4.36 -0.31 11.88
C TYR A 7 -3.00 -0.52 12.54
N GLU A 8 -2.88 -0.21 13.83
CA GLU A 8 -1.71 -0.55 14.62
C GLU A 8 -1.51 -2.08 14.61
N ASP A 9 -0.45 -2.53 13.95
CA ASP A 9 0.06 -3.88 14.14
C ASP A 9 0.54 -4.01 15.59
N LYS A 10 0.04 -5.01 16.32
CA LYS A 10 0.62 -5.37 17.61
C LYS A 10 2.08 -5.80 17.38
N PRO A 11 3.02 -5.37 18.24
CA PRO A 11 4.43 -5.66 18.06
C PRO A 11 4.66 -7.17 18.03
N GLN A 12 5.13 -7.67 16.88
CA GLN A 12 5.71 -9.00 16.77
C GLN A 12 7.17 -8.90 17.24
N ASP A 13 7.60 -9.86 18.06
CA ASP A 13 8.93 -9.89 18.69
C ASP A 13 10.07 -9.68 17.68
N VAL A 14 10.87 -8.65 17.95
CA VAL A 14 12.06 -8.27 17.19
C VAL A 14 13.16 -9.30 17.44
N LYS A 15 13.54 -10.05 16.41
CA LYS A 15 14.82 -10.77 16.39
C LYS A 15 15.93 -9.77 16.11
N SER A 16 16.78 -9.51 17.10
CA SER A 16 18.03 -8.79 16.91
C SER A 16 19.02 -9.66 16.12
N GLY A 17 19.17 -9.38 14.83
CA GLY A 17 20.30 -9.88 14.04
C GLY A 17 21.46 -8.91 14.14
N HIS A 18 22.60 -9.37 14.62
CA HIS A 18 23.86 -8.62 14.56
C HIS A 18 24.24 -8.36 13.10
N ALA A 19 24.30 -7.08 12.71
CA ALA A 19 24.85 -6.62 11.45
C ALA A 19 26.08 -5.76 11.74
N ASP A 20 27.19 -6.09 11.08
CA ASP A 20 28.44 -5.34 11.11
C ASP A 20 28.27 -3.92 10.52
N ILE A 21 29.14 -3.01 10.92
CA ILE A 21 29.04 -1.54 10.81
C ILE A 21 28.96 -1.03 9.34
N GLU A 22 27.75 -0.70 8.88
CA GLU A 22 27.38 0.26 7.79
C GLU A 22 26.15 1.09 8.24
N GLU A 23 26.23 1.69 9.43
CA GLU A 23 25.12 1.99 10.35
C GLU A 23 24.03 3.01 9.96
N ASN A 24 23.92 3.46 8.71
CA ASN A 24 22.80 4.35 8.34
C ASN A 24 22.28 4.15 6.92
N SER A 25 22.31 2.93 6.40
CA SER A 25 21.64 2.61 5.13
C SER A 25 20.55 1.57 5.32
N ILE A 26 19.47 1.69 4.56
CA ILE A 26 18.41 0.70 4.43
C ILE A 26 18.49 0.16 3.02
N THR A 27 18.67 -1.14 2.90
CA THR A 27 18.60 -1.87 1.64
C THR A 27 17.44 -2.85 1.72
N ASP A 28 16.51 -2.74 0.78
CA ASP A 28 15.42 -3.67 0.60
C ASP A 28 15.59 -4.38 -0.74
N SER A 29 16.18 -5.58 -0.69
CA SER A 29 16.45 -6.32 -1.90
C SER A 29 15.17 -6.78 -2.61
N GLY A 30 14.10 -7.05 -1.86
CA GLY A 30 12.82 -7.48 -2.41
C GLY A 30 12.03 -6.37 -3.08
N ALA A 31 12.24 -5.12 -2.67
CA ALA A 31 11.69 -3.94 -3.34
C ALA A 31 12.64 -3.36 -4.40
N GLY A 32 13.93 -3.72 -4.38
CA GLY A 32 14.92 -3.28 -5.35
C GLY A 32 15.44 -1.86 -5.12
N PHE A 33 15.60 -1.44 -3.86
CA PHE A 33 16.15 -0.13 -3.55
C PHE A 33 17.08 -0.11 -2.34
N SER A 34 17.94 0.91 -2.30
CA SER A 34 18.70 1.29 -1.11
C SER A 34 18.66 2.80 -0.90
N VAL A 35 18.64 3.23 0.35
CA VAL A 35 18.69 4.64 0.78
C VAL A 35 19.60 4.79 2.00
N THR A 36 20.22 5.95 2.13
CA THR A 36 20.91 6.38 3.34
C THR A 36 19.94 7.19 4.20
N ILE A 37 19.84 6.83 5.47
CA ILE A 37 19.10 7.56 6.47
C ILE A 37 19.96 8.74 6.96
N PRO A 38 19.41 9.94 7.11
CA PRO A 38 20.15 11.08 7.64
C PRO A 38 20.61 10.82 9.08
N VAL A 39 21.72 11.44 9.48
CA VAL A 39 22.31 11.23 10.82
C VAL A 39 21.31 11.66 11.90
N LYS A 40 21.24 10.91 13.01
CA LYS A 40 20.32 11.11 14.16
C LYS A 40 18.83 10.83 13.89
N TRP A 41 18.46 10.50 12.67
CA TRP A 41 17.13 9.96 12.39
C TRP A 41 17.10 8.48 12.76
N VAL A 42 16.08 8.10 13.51
CA VAL A 42 15.80 6.70 13.85
C VAL A 42 14.69 6.21 12.95
N HIS A 43 14.68 4.92 12.63
CA HIS A 43 13.68 4.36 11.73
C HIS A 43 13.01 3.13 12.33
N GLN A 44 11.75 2.91 11.93
CA GLN A 44 10.97 1.73 12.22
C GLN A 44 10.31 1.24 10.93
N SER A 45 10.42 -0.05 10.65
CA SER A 45 9.78 -0.67 9.49
C SER A 45 8.40 -1.21 9.84
N THR A 46 7.44 -0.94 8.97
CA THR A 46 6.08 -1.50 8.99
C THR A 46 5.81 -2.21 7.66
N SER A 47 4.66 -2.86 7.53
CA SER A 47 4.27 -3.55 6.29
C SER A 47 4.04 -2.64 5.07
N ASN A 48 3.84 -1.34 5.32
CA ASN A 48 3.48 -0.36 4.29
C ASN A 48 4.44 0.83 4.18
N ALA A 49 5.28 1.05 5.19
CA ALA A 49 6.23 2.15 5.19
C ALA A 49 7.43 1.87 6.10
N ILE A 50 8.54 2.53 5.82
CA ILE A 50 9.59 2.80 6.79
C ILE A 50 9.31 4.20 7.34
N ILE A 51 9.13 4.29 8.65
CA ILE A 51 8.84 5.53 9.37
C ILE A 51 10.14 6.02 9.98
N LEU A 52 10.50 7.28 9.72
CA LEU A 52 11.67 7.92 10.29
C LEU A 52 11.21 9.03 11.24
N GLY A 53 11.80 9.04 12.43
CA GLY A 53 11.58 10.07 13.45
C GLY A 53 12.90 10.69 13.89
N HIS A 54 12.80 11.86 14.51
CA HIS A 54 13.94 12.56 15.10
C HIS A 54 13.57 13.02 16.52
N ASN A 55 14.53 12.98 17.44
CA ASN A 55 14.27 13.32 18.85
C ASN A 55 13.98 14.81 19.09
N THR A 56 14.43 15.69 18.18
CA THR A 56 14.29 17.15 18.34
C THR A 56 13.71 17.88 17.13
N ILE A 57 13.49 17.18 16.00
CA ILE A 57 12.90 17.79 14.80
C ILE A 57 11.46 17.26 14.74
N PRO A 58 10.44 18.12 14.85
CA PRO A 58 9.06 17.68 14.88
C PRO A 58 8.63 17.08 13.54
N GLY A 59 7.62 16.22 13.58
CA GLY A 59 7.11 15.53 12.40
C GLY A 59 7.79 14.18 12.15
N MET A 60 7.50 13.61 10.99
CA MET A 60 8.00 12.30 10.58
C MET A 60 8.25 12.28 9.07
N VAL A 61 9.11 11.35 8.65
CA VAL A 61 9.27 10.99 7.24
C VAL A 61 8.78 9.56 7.03
N LEU A 62 8.10 9.33 5.93
CA LEU A 62 7.59 8.05 5.49
C LEU A 62 8.28 7.70 4.17
N ILE A 63 8.85 6.50 4.11
CA ILE A 63 9.31 5.89 2.87
C ILE A 63 8.36 4.74 2.57
N SER A 64 7.60 4.80 1.48
CA SER A 64 6.58 3.79 1.14
C SER A 64 6.73 3.33 -0.31
N PRO A 65 6.25 2.12 -0.65
CA PRO A 65 6.32 1.61 -2.01
C PRO A 65 5.32 2.36 -2.89
N VAL A 66 5.75 2.66 -4.11
CA VAL A 66 4.88 3.05 -5.23
C VAL A 66 4.72 1.84 -6.13
N VAL A 67 3.50 1.56 -6.58
CA VAL A 67 3.20 0.33 -7.33
C VAL A 67 2.87 0.62 -8.79
N SER A 68 2.55 1.88 -9.10
CA SER A 68 2.34 2.38 -10.46
C SER A 68 3.61 2.30 -11.31
N ASP A 69 3.44 2.20 -12.63
CA ASP A 69 4.52 2.06 -13.62
C ASP A 69 4.67 3.29 -14.54
N SER A 70 3.79 4.27 -14.39
CA SER A 70 3.74 5.50 -15.18
C SER A 70 3.36 6.69 -14.31
N MET A 71 3.83 7.88 -14.69
CA MET A 71 3.49 9.13 -13.99
C MET A 71 1.99 9.43 -14.03
N GLU A 72 1.31 9.06 -15.10
CA GLU A 72 -0.15 9.21 -15.23
C GLU A 72 -0.89 8.33 -14.22
N SER A 73 -0.59 7.02 -14.18
CA SER A 73 -1.19 6.10 -13.21
C SER A 73 -0.89 6.55 -11.77
N LEU A 74 0.35 6.95 -11.49
CA LEU A 74 0.75 7.46 -10.18
C LEU A 74 0.01 8.75 -9.78
N SER A 75 -0.10 9.72 -10.69
CA SER A 75 -0.84 10.95 -10.46
C SER A 75 -2.30 10.67 -10.12
N ASN A 76 -2.95 9.80 -10.91
CA ASN A 76 -4.33 9.38 -10.70
C ASN A 76 -4.50 8.65 -9.35
N GLU A 77 -3.57 7.77 -9.01
CA GLU A 77 -3.55 7.04 -7.73
C GLU A 77 -3.46 8.02 -6.53
N ILE A 78 -2.54 8.98 -6.59
CA ILE A 78 -2.39 9.99 -5.53
C ILE A 78 -3.67 10.83 -5.43
N GLN A 79 -4.23 11.32 -6.55
CA GLN A 79 -5.47 12.10 -6.53
C GLN A 79 -6.64 11.32 -5.93
N ALA A 80 -6.80 10.05 -6.32
CA ALA A 80 -7.82 9.17 -5.77
C ALA A 80 -7.62 8.95 -4.26
N SER A 81 -6.38 8.72 -3.81
CA SER A 81 -6.08 8.53 -2.39
C SER A 81 -6.39 9.76 -1.53
N LEU A 82 -6.17 10.97 -2.08
CA LEU A 82 -6.48 12.22 -1.38
C LEU A 82 -7.99 12.45 -1.31
N GLN A 83 -8.75 12.11 -2.36
CA GLN A 83 -10.21 12.20 -2.35
C GLN A 83 -10.87 11.18 -1.40
N GLN A 84 -10.24 10.01 -1.24
CA GLN A 84 -10.72 8.96 -0.34
C GLN A 84 -10.16 9.09 1.09
N SER A 85 -9.37 10.12 1.36
CA SER A 85 -8.88 10.37 2.72
C SER A 85 -10.06 10.66 3.66
N GLY A 86 -10.10 9.93 4.77
CA GLY A 86 -11.16 9.96 5.77
C GLY A 86 -10.71 9.24 7.04
N GLY A 87 -11.35 9.56 8.17
CA GLY A 87 -10.94 9.03 9.47
C GLY A 87 -9.89 9.91 10.14
N GLU A 88 -8.75 9.33 10.53
CA GLU A 88 -7.72 10.01 11.32
C GLU A 88 -7.01 11.13 10.54
N PHE A 89 -6.88 10.97 9.21
CA PHE A 89 -6.25 11.95 8.32
C PHE A 89 -7.20 12.35 7.18
N VAL A 90 -7.30 13.65 6.95
CA VAL A 90 -7.95 14.23 5.76
C VAL A 90 -6.90 15.07 5.06
N LEU A 91 -6.52 14.72 3.84
CA LEU A 91 -5.44 15.35 3.09
C LEU A 91 -5.91 15.87 1.74
N HIS A 92 -5.39 17.03 1.35
CA HIS A 92 -5.64 17.64 0.05
C HIS A 92 -4.31 18.03 -0.60
N ALA A 93 -4.18 17.77 -1.90
CA ALA A 93 -3.06 18.31 -2.68
C ALA A 93 -3.20 19.83 -2.76
N ARG A 94 -2.14 20.55 -2.40
CA ARG A 94 -1.97 21.96 -2.71
C ARG A 94 -1.32 22.16 -4.06
N ASP A 95 -0.32 21.32 -4.35
CA ASP A 95 0.43 21.35 -5.59
C ASP A 95 0.87 19.93 -5.96
N MET A 96 0.91 19.66 -7.26
CA MET A 96 1.33 18.39 -7.84
C MET A 96 2.07 18.68 -9.14
N ASN A 97 3.37 18.39 -9.13
CA ASN A 97 4.28 18.75 -10.21
C ASN A 97 5.05 17.51 -10.71
N VAL A 98 4.80 17.12 -11.95
CA VAL A 98 5.57 16.11 -12.66
C VAL A 98 6.87 16.77 -13.14
N GLU A 99 7.99 16.47 -12.49
CA GLU A 99 9.29 17.05 -12.82
C GLU A 99 9.90 16.40 -14.07
N ASP A 100 9.75 15.07 -14.19
CA ASP A 100 10.18 14.29 -15.35
C ASP A 100 9.31 13.02 -15.48
N ASN A 101 9.64 12.13 -16.42
CA ASN A 101 8.87 10.89 -16.64
C ASN A 101 9.01 9.84 -15.53
N LYS A 102 9.73 10.13 -14.45
CA LYS A 102 9.98 9.24 -13.31
C LYS A 102 9.76 9.91 -11.96
N THR A 103 9.54 11.22 -11.89
CA THR A 103 9.55 11.99 -10.64
C THR A 103 8.32 12.88 -10.54
N LEU A 104 7.54 12.65 -9.47
CA LEU A 104 6.35 13.44 -9.13
C LEU A 104 6.49 14.03 -7.73
N LYS A 105 6.41 15.35 -7.64
CA LYS A 105 6.44 16.11 -6.39
C LYS A 105 5.01 16.48 -6.00
N VAL A 106 4.65 16.29 -4.74
CA VAL A 106 3.31 16.64 -4.24
C VAL A 106 3.44 17.36 -2.91
N THR A 107 2.86 18.55 -2.83
CA THR A 107 2.66 19.27 -1.57
C THR A 107 1.24 19.03 -1.10
N VAL A 108 1.08 18.59 0.15
CA VAL A 108 -0.22 18.29 0.74
C VAL A 108 -0.48 19.15 1.97
N SER A 109 -1.75 19.38 2.26
CA SER A 109 -2.18 19.89 3.56
C SER A 109 -3.50 19.28 3.96
N GLY A 110 -3.77 19.30 5.26
CA GLY A 110 -5.02 18.79 5.76
C GLY A 110 -5.04 18.75 7.27
N TYR A 111 -5.71 17.74 7.81
CA TYR A 111 -5.92 17.58 9.24
C TYR A 111 -5.58 16.16 9.68
N SER A 112 -4.99 16.06 10.86
CA SER A 112 -4.91 14.82 11.65
C SER A 112 -5.64 15.05 12.96
N GLY A 113 -6.79 14.40 13.14
CA GLY A 113 -7.74 14.78 14.19
C GLY A 113 -8.10 16.27 14.11
N PHE A 114 -7.74 17.04 15.14
CA PHE A 114 -7.97 18.50 15.20
C PHE A 114 -6.74 19.35 14.82
N GLN A 115 -5.61 18.72 14.48
CA GLN A 115 -4.38 19.42 14.17
C GLN A 115 -4.22 19.60 12.65
N GLN A 116 -3.98 20.84 12.22
CA GLN A 116 -3.64 21.10 10.82
C GLN A 116 -2.22 20.58 10.53
N ILE A 117 -2.08 19.83 9.45
CA ILE A 117 -0.82 19.26 9.00
C ILE A 117 -0.49 19.70 7.57
N SER A 118 0.81 19.82 7.31
CA SER A 118 1.39 20.05 5.99
C SER A 118 2.40 18.96 5.71
N GLY A 119 2.54 18.60 4.43
CA GLY A 119 3.51 17.62 4.00
C GLY A 119 4.03 17.90 2.61
N TYR A 120 5.20 17.33 2.34
CA TYR A 120 5.82 17.34 1.03
C TYR A 120 6.28 15.93 0.71
N SER A 121 6.00 15.48 -0.50
CA SER A 121 6.35 14.16 -0.98
C SER A 121 7.01 14.23 -2.33
N VAL A 122 7.96 13.33 -2.53
CA VAL A 122 8.58 13.10 -3.83
C VAL A 122 8.52 11.61 -4.11
N ASN A 123 7.88 11.29 -5.23
CA ASN A 123 7.62 9.94 -5.68
C ASN A 123 8.50 9.66 -6.89
N ARG A 124 9.30 8.58 -6.83
CA ARG A 124 10.21 8.20 -7.90
C ARG A 124 9.93 6.80 -8.40
N LEU A 125 9.70 6.66 -9.70
CA LEU A 125 9.53 5.36 -10.34
C LEU A 125 10.89 4.68 -10.56
N SER A 126 10.91 3.39 -10.27
CA SER A 126 12.02 2.50 -10.54
C SER A 126 12.01 2.06 -12.01
N PRO A 127 13.17 1.98 -12.68
CA PRO A 127 13.25 1.36 -14.00
C PRO A 127 12.91 -0.15 -13.99
N HIS A 128 12.78 -0.76 -12.80
CA HIS A 128 12.42 -2.17 -12.62
C HIS A 128 10.94 -2.35 -12.23
N GLY A 129 10.12 -1.31 -12.41
CA GLY A 129 8.69 -1.29 -12.11
C GLY A 129 8.38 -0.95 -10.64
N GLY A 130 7.27 -0.26 -10.41
CA GLY A 130 6.96 0.36 -9.13
C GLY A 130 7.86 1.56 -8.84
N GLY A 131 8.09 1.87 -7.57
CA GLY A 131 8.90 2.99 -7.14
C GLY A 131 8.91 3.19 -5.63
N ILE A 132 9.35 4.36 -5.20
CA ILE A 132 9.38 4.77 -3.80
C ILE A 132 8.78 6.17 -3.67
N SER A 133 7.95 6.36 -2.66
CA SER A 133 7.53 7.66 -2.17
C SER A 133 8.34 8.00 -0.92
N VAL A 134 8.92 9.20 -0.87
CA VAL A 134 9.50 9.78 0.34
C VAL A 134 8.68 11.00 0.69
N SER A 135 8.01 10.96 1.84
CA SER A 135 7.05 11.98 2.27
C SER A 135 7.38 12.47 3.67
N ASN A 136 7.34 13.77 3.93
CA ASN A 136 7.32 14.29 5.29
C ASN A 136 5.90 14.76 5.66
N VAL A 137 5.56 14.65 6.95
CA VAL A 137 4.33 15.23 7.50
C VAL A 137 4.64 15.87 8.85
N VAL A 138 4.16 17.10 9.05
CA VAL A 138 4.35 17.88 10.28
C VAL A 138 3.16 18.81 10.51
N ALA A 139 2.98 19.28 11.76
CA ALA A 139 2.04 20.37 12.05
C ALA A 139 2.30 21.59 11.14
N SER A 140 1.23 22.15 10.55
CA SER A 140 1.36 23.20 9.53
C SER A 140 2.14 24.41 10.02
N GLN A 141 2.00 24.81 11.29
CA GLN A 141 2.73 25.95 11.85
C GLN A 141 4.24 25.71 12.02
N LEU A 142 4.71 24.46 11.95
CA LEU A 142 6.13 24.09 12.06
C LEU A 142 6.78 23.81 10.71
N TYR A 143 5.98 23.73 9.64
CA TYR A 143 6.47 23.44 8.30
C TYR A 143 7.36 24.58 7.77
N ASN A 144 8.48 24.21 7.17
CA ASN A 144 9.41 25.12 6.49
C ASN A 144 10.22 24.33 5.44
N GLU A 145 11.08 25.01 4.67
CA GLU A 145 11.80 24.42 3.54
C GLU A 145 12.77 23.29 3.92
N SER A 146 13.25 23.25 5.18
CA SER A 146 14.17 22.18 5.63
C SER A 146 13.57 20.77 5.54
N TYR A 147 12.24 20.63 5.54
CA TYR A 147 11.60 19.34 5.33
C TYR A 147 11.68 18.87 3.87
N ALA A 148 11.57 19.80 2.91
CA ALA A 148 11.78 19.47 1.51
C ALA A 148 13.25 19.11 1.26
N ASP A 149 14.18 19.82 1.90
CA ASP A 149 15.62 19.50 1.85
C ASP A 149 15.92 18.11 2.41
N LEU A 150 15.28 17.73 3.53
CA LEU A 150 15.38 16.41 4.15
C LEU A 150 14.90 15.29 3.20
N VAL A 151 13.74 15.47 2.57
CA VAL A 151 13.24 14.53 1.55
C VAL A 151 14.21 14.43 0.38
N GLY A 152 14.76 15.58 -0.06
CA GLY A 152 15.78 15.64 -1.10
C GLY A 152 17.08 14.94 -0.71
N GLU A 153 17.51 15.00 0.55
CA GLU A 153 18.69 14.31 1.08
C GLU A 153 18.56 12.79 0.97
N ILE A 154 17.43 12.25 1.44
CA ILE A 154 17.12 10.82 1.33
C ILE A 154 17.14 10.39 -0.14
N LEU A 155 16.48 11.17 -1.01
CA LEU A 155 16.39 10.83 -2.44
C LEU A 155 17.70 10.96 -3.22
N ARG A 156 18.64 11.81 -2.80
CA ARG A 156 20.00 11.86 -3.38
C ARG A 156 20.77 10.55 -3.16
N SER A 157 20.50 9.88 -2.05
CA SER A 157 21.10 8.57 -1.72
C SER A 157 20.38 7.40 -2.38
N LEU A 158 19.13 7.58 -2.85
CA LEU A 158 18.33 6.52 -3.45
C LEU A 158 19.05 5.86 -4.63
N ARG A 159 19.16 4.53 -4.58
CA ARG A 159 19.58 3.70 -5.70
C ARG A 159 18.51 2.65 -5.96
N PHE A 160 18.17 2.49 -7.24
CA PHE A 160 17.34 1.37 -7.68
C PHE A 160 18.20 0.28 -8.27
N PHE A 161 17.78 -0.96 -8.05
CA PHE A 161 18.36 -2.15 -8.64
C PHE A 161 17.25 -3.18 -8.88
N VAL A 162 17.57 -4.26 -9.60
CA VAL A 162 16.59 -5.29 -9.93
C VAL A 162 16.12 -5.96 -8.62
N PRO A 163 14.81 -5.96 -8.32
CA PRO A 163 14.30 -6.63 -7.13
C PRO A 163 14.65 -8.11 -7.12
N GLU A 164 15.14 -8.60 -5.99
CA GLU A 164 15.50 -10.00 -5.78
C GLU A 164 14.28 -10.83 -5.37
N GLU A 165 14.22 -12.06 -5.88
CA GLU A 165 13.25 -13.03 -5.38
C GLU A 165 13.75 -13.62 -4.04
N THR A 166 13.23 -13.07 -2.94
CA THR A 166 13.52 -13.56 -1.59
C THR A 166 12.84 -14.91 -1.31
N GLU A 167 13.29 -15.61 -0.27
CA GLU A 167 12.64 -16.86 0.18
C GLU A 167 11.15 -16.64 0.50
N LYS A 168 10.81 -15.51 1.15
CA LYS A 168 9.42 -15.14 1.47
C LYS A 168 8.59 -14.93 0.21
N THR A 169 9.10 -14.20 -0.78
CA THR A 169 8.33 -13.96 -2.02
C THR A 169 8.15 -15.25 -2.82
N ARG A 170 9.16 -16.12 -2.86
CA ARG A 170 9.07 -17.45 -3.47
C ARG A 170 8.06 -18.35 -2.77
N TYR A 171 8.06 -18.38 -1.43
CA TYR A 171 7.07 -19.12 -0.63
C TYR A 171 5.64 -18.71 -0.99
N TRP A 172 5.35 -17.40 -0.94
CA TRP A 172 4.02 -16.87 -1.22
C TRP A 172 3.59 -17.08 -2.67
N LYS A 173 4.52 -16.91 -3.63
CA LYS A 173 4.25 -17.17 -5.03
C LYS A 173 3.87 -18.63 -5.25
N GLY A 174 4.62 -19.59 -4.69
CA GLY A 174 4.27 -21.00 -4.76
C GLY A 174 2.95 -21.34 -4.07
N ARG A 175 2.63 -20.67 -2.96
CA ARG A 175 1.39 -20.89 -2.21
C ARG A 175 0.14 -20.42 -2.96
N LEU A 176 0.24 -19.32 -3.70
CA LEU A 176 -0.89 -18.64 -4.34
C LEU A 176 -1.01 -18.91 -5.85
N SER A 177 0.05 -19.40 -6.50
CA SER A 177 0.03 -19.76 -7.92
C SER A 177 -1.04 -20.83 -8.21
N GLY A 178 -1.89 -20.57 -9.19
CA GLY A 178 -2.99 -21.44 -9.58
C GLY A 178 -4.08 -21.55 -8.51
N LYS A 179 -4.25 -20.50 -7.69
CA LYS A 179 -5.26 -20.46 -6.63
C LYS A 179 -6.28 -19.37 -6.88
N ARG A 180 -7.47 -19.63 -6.36
CA ARG A 180 -8.51 -18.63 -6.16
C ARG A 180 -8.50 -18.20 -4.70
N ILE A 181 -8.41 -16.89 -4.49
CA ILE A 181 -8.57 -16.25 -3.19
C ILE A 181 -9.94 -15.58 -3.13
N SER A 182 -10.66 -15.73 -2.02
CA SER A 182 -11.94 -15.07 -1.83
C SER A 182 -12.18 -14.61 -0.40
N ASN A 183 -12.93 -13.53 -0.29
CA ASN A 183 -13.49 -13.03 0.95
C ASN A 183 -14.97 -12.73 0.72
N SER A 184 -15.77 -13.01 1.74
CA SER A 184 -17.14 -12.56 1.81
C SER A 184 -17.36 -11.90 3.16
N SER A 185 -17.91 -10.69 3.15
CA SER A 185 -18.33 -9.96 4.32
C SER A 185 -19.81 -9.63 4.19
N GLY A 186 -20.47 -9.39 5.32
CA GLY A 186 -21.88 -9.03 5.32
C GLY A 186 -22.44 -8.94 6.71
N SER A 187 -23.55 -8.23 6.83
CA SER A 187 -24.33 -8.11 8.06
C SER A 187 -25.78 -8.38 7.74
N TYR A 188 -26.44 -9.17 8.58
CA TYR A 188 -27.84 -9.54 8.41
C TYR A 188 -28.60 -9.17 9.68
N GLY A 189 -29.52 -8.21 9.57
CA GLY A 189 -30.45 -7.82 10.63
C GLY A 189 -31.89 -8.16 10.24
N GLN A 190 -32.80 -8.11 11.23
CA GLN A 190 -34.24 -8.36 10.99
C GLN A 190 -34.90 -7.37 10.02
N GLN A 191 -34.26 -6.22 9.75
CA GLN A 191 -34.82 -5.15 8.93
C GLN A 191 -34.03 -4.87 7.64
N GLY A 192 -33.04 -5.72 7.33
CA GLY A 192 -32.14 -5.53 6.20
C GLY A 192 -30.75 -6.08 6.44
N GLY A 193 -30.00 -6.25 5.35
CA GLY A 193 -28.63 -6.72 5.39
C GLY A 193 -27.84 -6.25 4.19
N TRP A 194 -26.53 -6.41 4.27
CA TRP A 194 -25.65 -6.21 3.14
C TRP A 194 -24.69 -7.39 3.05
N HIS A 195 -24.23 -7.65 1.84
CA HIS A 195 -23.16 -8.60 1.58
C HIS A 195 -22.21 -8.01 0.56
N GLU A 196 -20.94 -8.34 0.70
CA GLU A 196 -19.90 -8.10 -0.28
C GLU A 196 -19.14 -9.41 -0.47
N ARG A 197 -18.84 -9.73 -1.73
CA ARG A 197 -18.01 -10.86 -2.08
C ARG A 197 -16.98 -10.42 -3.10
N ASN A 198 -15.73 -10.64 -2.73
CA ASN A 198 -14.56 -10.38 -3.55
C ASN A 198 -13.86 -11.70 -3.85
N GLU A 199 -13.51 -11.90 -5.12
CA GLU A 199 -12.89 -13.12 -5.61
C GLU A 199 -11.80 -12.78 -6.63
N PHE A 200 -10.60 -13.31 -6.43
CA PHE A 200 -9.49 -13.17 -7.36
C PHE A 200 -8.89 -14.53 -7.68
N HIS A 201 -8.60 -14.73 -8.95
CA HIS A 201 -7.99 -15.91 -9.54
C HIS A 201 -6.55 -15.57 -9.89
N LEU A 202 -5.59 -16.17 -9.21
CA LEU A 202 -4.15 -15.90 -9.34
C LEU A 202 -3.52 -17.02 -10.16
N CYS A 203 -3.51 -16.88 -11.49
CA CYS A 203 -3.04 -17.92 -12.39
C CYS A 203 -1.52 -18.07 -12.38
N SER A 204 -1.05 -19.28 -12.65
CA SER A 204 0.38 -19.64 -12.60
C SER A 204 1.25 -18.91 -13.61
N ASP A 205 0.65 -18.44 -14.72
CA ASP A 205 1.29 -17.63 -15.75
C ASP A 205 1.47 -16.15 -15.35
N GLY A 206 1.00 -15.76 -14.16
CA GLY A 206 1.01 -14.40 -13.64
C GLY A 206 -0.18 -13.55 -14.10
N SER A 207 -1.21 -14.12 -14.75
CA SER A 207 -2.47 -13.42 -15.01
C SER A 207 -3.39 -13.44 -13.78
N VAL A 208 -4.16 -12.36 -13.60
CA VAL A 208 -5.16 -12.25 -12.54
C VAL A 208 -6.53 -11.91 -13.14
N HIS A 209 -7.56 -12.57 -12.60
CA HIS A 209 -8.96 -12.25 -12.88
C HIS A 209 -9.66 -11.97 -11.56
N GLY A 210 -10.40 -10.88 -11.47
CA GLY A 210 -11.13 -10.49 -10.28
C GLY A 210 -12.61 -10.32 -10.56
N SER A 211 -13.43 -10.59 -9.55
CA SER A 211 -14.81 -10.15 -9.51
C SER A 211 -15.15 -9.61 -8.13
N SER A 212 -15.96 -8.56 -8.12
CA SER A 212 -16.55 -8.01 -6.90
C SER A 212 -18.06 -7.94 -7.11
N SER A 213 -18.80 -8.35 -6.10
CA SER A 213 -20.26 -8.23 -6.05
C SER A 213 -20.66 -7.73 -4.69
N SER A 214 -21.60 -6.79 -4.64
CA SER A 214 -22.20 -6.33 -3.40
C SER A 214 -23.70 -6.24 -3.57
N GLY A 215 -24.42 -6.42 -2.46
CA GLY A 215 -25.87 -6.22 -2.47
C GLY A 215 -26.36 -5.78 -1.11
N VAL A 216 -27.35 -4.90 -1.12
CA VAL A 216 -28.04 -4.40 0.08
C VAL A 216 -29.50 -4.75 -0.05
N SER A 217 -30.06 -5.34 1.00
CA SER A 217 -31.48 -5.57 1.18
C SER A 217 -31.98 -4.79 2.39
N VAL A 218 -33.16 -4.18 2.27
CA VAL A 218 -33.88 -3.56 3.38
C VAL A 218 -35.31 -4.07 3.34
N ASP A 219 -35.78 -4.55 4.49
CA ASP A 219 -37.15 -5.00 4.70
C ASP A 219 -37.68 -4.38 5.99
N VAL A 220 -38.52 -3.36 5.86
CA VAL A 220 -39.10 -2.65 7.01
C VAL A 220 -40.62 -2.75 6.99
N GLY A 221 -41.17 -3.97 6.97
CA GLY A 221 -42.58 -4.30 7.30
C GLY A 221 -43.67 -3.75 6.36
N SER A 222 -43.37 -2.71 5.58
CA SER A 222 -44.27 -1.96 4.70
C SER A 222 -43.59 -1.59 3.37
N ALA A 223 -42.29 -1.84 3.22
CA ALA A 223 -41.51 -1.60 2.01
C ALA A 223 -40.31 -2.56 1.92
N TYR A 224 -40.10 -3.12 0.73
CA TYR A 224 -38.93 -3.92 0.39
C TYR A 224 -38.11 -3.20 -0.69
N GLY A 225 -36.79 -3.18 -0.54
CA GLY A 225 -35.87 -2.58 -1.50
C GLY A 225 -34.57 -3.37 -1.56
N GLY A 226 -34.15 -3.72 -2.77
CA GLY A 226 -32.89 -4.42 -3.02
C GLY A 226 -32.09 -3.67 -4.08
N SER A 227 -30.82 -3.42 -3.80
CA SER A 227 -29.86 -2.92 -4.79
C SER A 227 -28.73 -3.93 -4.94
N HIS A 228 -28.36 -4.19 -6.18
CA HIS A 228 -27.19 -4.99 -6.54
C HIS A 228 -26.14 -4.03 -7.11
N GLY A 229 -24.98 -3.95 -6.46
CA GLY A 229 -23.81 -3.29 -7.04
C GLY A 229 -23.28 -4.12 -8.20
N GLY A 230 -22.99 -3.47 -9.33
CA GLY A 230 -22.61 -4.15 -10.57
C GLY A 230 -21.43 -5.11 -10.41
N SER A 231 -21.45 -6.22 -11.15
CA SER A 231 -20.33 -7.16 -11.21
C SER A 231 -19.21 -6.56 -12.07
N GLY A 232 -18.19 -6.00 -11.42
CA GLY A 232 -16.96 -5.61 -12.11
C GLY A 232 -16.13 -6.85 -12.41
N THR A 233 -15.80 -7.11 -13.68
CA THR A 233 -14.74 -8.08 -14.01
C THR A 233 -13.43 -7.32 -14.18
N MET A 234 -12.43 -7.72 -13.41
CA MET A 234 -11.10 -7.13 -13.45
C MET A 234 -10.15 -8.14 -14.08
N ARG A 235 -9.25 -7.70 -14.96
CA ARG A 235 -8.22 -8.55 -15.56
C ARG A 235 -6.89 -7.84 -15.51
N GLY A 236 -5.81 -8.58 -15.32
CA GLY A 236 -4.51 -7.98 -15.15
C GLY A 236 -3.37 -8.97 -15.02
N ARG A 237 -2.26 -8.47 -14.49
CA ARG A 237 -1.09 -9.25 -14.10
C ARG A 237 -0.90 -9.16 -12.59
N TRP A 238 -0.48 -10.24 -11.96
CA TRP A 238 -0.12 -10.24 -10.54
C TRP A 238 1.30 -10.74 -10.32
N ARG A 239 1.87 -10.34 -9.19
CA ARG A 239 3.15 -10.82 -8.70
C ARG A 239 3.22 -10.71 -7.19
N ILE A 240 4.19 -11.39 -6.59
CA ILE A 240 4.58 -11.16 -5.20
C ILE A 240 5.80 -10.26 -5.18
N ARG A 241 5.71 -9.17 -4.42
CA ARG A 241 6.86 -8.35 -4.04
C ARG A 241 6.92 -8.23 -2.54
N SER A 242 8.08 -7.88 -2.01
CA SER A 242 8.22 -7.56 -0.58
C SER A 242 8.69 -6.12 -0.43
N PHE A 243 8.20 -5.46 0.61
CA PHE A 243 8.64 -4.14 1.02
C PHE A 243 8.88 -4.16 2.54
N ALA A 244 10.00 -3.60 2.97
CA ALA A 244 10.50 -3.64 4.34
C ALA A 244 10.46 -5.06 4.95
N GLY A 245 10.68 -6.10 4.13
CA GLY A 245 10.62 -7.51 4.53
C GLY A 245 9.20 -8.11 4.65
N TYR A 246 8.16 -7.35 4.32
CA TYR A 246 6.76 -7.80 4.31
C TYR A 246 6.31 -8.15 2.89
N PRO A 247 5.85 -9.39 2.64
CA PRO A 247 5.36 -9.80 1.32
C PRO A 247 3.99 -9.17 1.02
N ALA A 248 3.74 -8.87 -0.24
CA ALA A 248 2.49 -8.32 -0.73
C ALA A 248 2.17 -8.87 -2.13
N ILE A 249 0.88 -9.02 -2.40
CA ILE A 249 0.39 -9.20 -3.77
C ILE A 249 0.34 -7.82 -4.41
N GLU A 250 0.95 -7.68 -5.58
CA GLU A 250 0.76 -6.53 -6.46
C GLU A 250 -0.02 -6.98 -7.68
N ALA A 251 -1.16 -6.35 -7.94
CA ALA A 251 -2.01 -6.59 -9.10
C ALA A 251 -2.12 -5.32 -9.94
N MET A 252 -1.78 -5.43 -11.22
CA MET A 252 -1.87 -4.36 -12.22
C MET A 252 -2.97 -4.73 -13.20
N PHE A 253 -4.07 -3.99 -13.20
CA PHE A 253 -5.24 -4.26 -14.01
C PHE A 253 -5.21 -3.49 -15.34
N THR A 254 -5.94 -3.99 -16.33
CA THR A 254 -5.96 -3.44 -17.69
C THR A 254 -6.57 -2.05 -17.79
N ASP A 255 -7.33 -1.62 -16.79
CA ASP A 255 -7.87 -0.26 -16.65
C ASP A 255 -6.84 0.73 -16.07
N GLY A 256 -5.61 0.27 -15.81
CA GLY A 256 -4.56 1.06 -15.18
C GLY A 256 -4.65 1.09 -13.65
N THR A 257 -5.65 0.47 -13.05
CA THR A 257 -5.76 0.33 -11.59
C THR A 257 -4.63 -0.57 -11.09
N VAL A 258 -3.97 -0.14 -10.02
CA VAL A 258 -2.94 -0.93 -9.36
C VAL A 258 -3.33 -1.14 -7.91
N ASN A 259 -3.28 -2.38 -7.45
CA ASN A 259 -3.58 -2.76 -6.07
C ASN A 259 -2.38 -3.45 -5.44
N ARG A 260 -2.05 -3.08 -4.21
CA ARG A 260 -1.08 -3.79 -3.36
C ARG A 260 -1.72 -4.16 -2.03
N VAL A 261 -1.63 -5.44 -1.67
CA VAL A 261 -2.18 -5.97 -0.42
C VAL A 261 -1.13 -6.80 0.31
N VAL A 262 -0.88 -6.46 1.57
CA VAL A 262 0.11 -7.14 2.41
C VAL A 262 -0.40 -8.52 2.78
N LEU A 263 0.49 -9.51 2.65
CA LEU A 263 0.24 -10.90 3.01
C LEU A 263 0.70 -11.20 4.43
N ALA A 264 -0.18 -11.84 5.19
CA ALA A 264 0.16 -12.45 6.47
C ALA A 264 -0.42 -13.87 6.56
N GLU A 265 0.22 -14.72 7.37
CA GLU A 265 -0.29 -16.04 7.70
C GLU A 265 -0.39 -16.16 9.22
N GLN A 266 -1.56 -16.59 9.72
CA GLN A 266 -1.77 -16.84 11.14
C GLN A 266 -2.56 -18.14 11.30
N ASN A 267 -2.00 -19.11 12.04
CA ASN A 267 -2.60 -20.43 12.26
C ASN A 267 -3.04 -21.14 10.96
N GLY A 268 -2.22 -21.04 9.91
CA GLY A 268 -2.48 -21.62 8.59
C GLY A 268 -3.55 -20.90 7.75
N ASN A 269 -4.10 -19.79 8.24
CA ASN A 269 -5.03 -18.94 7.50
C ASN A 269 -4.28 -17.77 6.87
N ILE A 270 -4.70 -17.41 5.66
CA ILE A 270 -4.10 -16.31 4.89
C ILE A 270 -4.90 -15.04 5.18
N PHE A 271 -4.17 -13.95 5.38
CA PHE A 271 -4.72 -12.63 5.61
C PHE A 271 -4.18 -11.64 4.59
N LEU A 272 -5.06 -10.79 4.06
CA LEU A 272 -4.72 -9.63 3.22
C LEU A 272 -5.12 -8.37 3.98
N ASN A 273 -4.15 -7.51 4.30
CA ASN A 273 -4.37 -6.31 5.12
C ASN A 273 -5.19 -6.61 6.39
N SER A 274 -4.83 -7.69 7.10
CA SER A 274 -5.49 -8.16 8.34
C SER A 274 -6.90 -8.73 8.19
N GLU A 275 -7.44 -8.80 6.97
CA GLU A 275 -8.69 -9.52 6.70
C GLU A 275 -8.39 -10.96 6.30
N ARG A 276 -9.21 -11.93 6.74
CA ARG A 276 -9.01 -13.33 6.39
C ARG A 276 -9.49 -13.60 4.96
N TRP A 277 -8.73 -14.38 4.20
CA TRP A 277 -9.08 -14.83 2.85
C TRP A 277 -9.03 -16.36 2.75
N PHE A 278 -10.00 -16.92 2.04
CA PHE A 278 -10.04 -18.35 1.72
C PHE A 278 -9.25 -18.61 0.45
N VAL A 279 -8.40 -19.64 0.47
CA VAL A 279 -7.56 -20.01 -0.66
C VAL A 279 -7.94 -21.41 -1.12
N THR A 280 -8.30 -21.53 -2.39
CA THR A 280 -8.75 -22.78 -3.02
C THR A 280 -7.99 -23.02 -4.31
N ASN A 281 -7.85 -24.28 -4.72
CA ASN A 281 -7.35 -24.59 -6.07
C ASN A 281 -8.31 -24.03 -7.11
N ASP A 282 -7.75 -23.54 -8.22
CA ASP A 282 -8.55 -23.05 -9.32
C ASP A 282 -8.29 -23.85 -10.59
N ALA A 283 -9.32 -24.58 -11.04
CA ALA A 283 -9.26 -25.39 -12.24
C ALA A 283 -9.09 -24.54 -13.52
N ASN A 284 -9.38 -23.24 -13.46
CA ASN A 284 -9.25 -22.32 -14.59
C ASN A 284 -7.88 -21.64 -14.67
N CYS A 285 -7.00 -21.89 -13.70
CA CYS A 285 -5.70 -21.23 -13.55
C CYS A 285 -4.56 -22.26 -13.45
N GLY A 286 -4.52 -23.21 -14.41
CA GLY A 286 -3.44 -24.19 -14.55
C GLY A 286 -2.14 -23.58 -15.01
#